data_AF-A0A5C6G435-F1
#
_entry.id   AF-A0A5C6G435-F1
#
_cell.length_a   1.000
_cell.length_b   1.000
_cell.length_c   1.000
_cell.angle_alpha   90.00
_cell.angle_beta   90.00
_cell.angle_gamma   90.00
#
_symmetry.space_group_name_H-M   'P 1'
#
loop_
_entity.id
_entity.type
_entity.pdbx_description
1 polymer ?
#
loop_
_entity_poly.entity_id
_entity_poly.type
_entity_poly.pdbx_seq_one_letter_code
_entity_poly.pdbx_strand_id
1 'polypeptide(L)'
;MAPLSKSIARKHTVFLLALFSSLVISFALFTYFMLLPFSQFTTRHKPSNKSHVPADLLALEASVRPVRFAQHEAYRNLSHEHDRLWQDRLLPPNGGYLTLANGQNRTGRSAIAMFHQLHCLAMIRTEMQRLDDMRLGQTRTPTGSESWQRHRERALHCFDYLRQSLLCMADATIERPRQSSDNRSAVVDDDDMSERQCKDWDILYKASTRSDEEPVMPDDLR
;
A
#
# COMPACT_ATOMS: atom_id res chain seq x y z
N MET A 1 14.23 35.79 54.18
CA MET A 1 13.40 36.02 52.97
C MET A 1 12.12 36.72 53.41
N ALA A 2 11.87 37.94 52.94
CA ALA A 2 10.67 38.70 53.31
C ALA A 2 9.42 38.10 52.61
N PRO A 3 8.25 38.06 53.26
CA PRO A 3 7.02 37.55 52.65
C PRO A 3 6.62 38.43 51.45
N LEU A 4 6.29 37.79 50.32
CA LEU A 4 5.81 38.49 49.11
C LEU A 4 4.59 39.37 49.44
N SER A 5 4.53 40.55 48.83
CA SER A 5 3.38 41.45 49.03
C SER A 5 2.09 40.77 48.57
N LYS A 6 0.99 40.99 49.32
CA LYS A 6 -0.32 40.38 49.03
C LYS A 6 -0.80 40.64 47.58
N SER A 7 -0.39 41.76 46.99
CA SER A 7 -0.69 42.12 45.60
C SER A 7 0.05 41.21 44.60
N ILE A 8 1.34 40.93 44.85
CA ILE A 8 2.15 40.06 43.99
C ILE A 8 1.64 38.61 44.10
N ALA A 9 1.36 38.13 45.31
CA ALA A 9 0.78 36.80 45.52
C ALA A 9 -0.54 36.63 44.76
N ARG A 10 -1.46 37.61 44.83
CA ARG A 10 -2.73 37.58 44.10
C ARG A 10 -2.54 37.54 42.59
N LYS A 11 -1.60 38.31 42.04
CA LYS A 11 -1.28 38.30 40.59
C LYS A 11 -0.74 36.94 40.15
N HIS A 12 0.15 36.33 40.95
CA HIS A 12 0.64 34.97 40.67
C HIS A 12 -0.48 33.93 40.74
N THR A 13 -1.36 33.99 41.73
CA THR A 13 -2.51 33.07 41.82
C THR A 13 -3.42 33.19 40.60
N VAL A 14 -3.75 34.41 40.17
CA VAL A 14 -4.57 34.64 38.97
C VAL A 14 -3.87 34.12 37.71
N PHE A 15 -2.56 34.37 37.57
CA PHE A 15 -1.78 33.88 36.44
C PHE A 15 -1.71 32.35 36.39
N LEU A 16 -1.48 31.70 37.54
CA LEU A 16 -1.44 30.23 37.63
C LEU A 16 -2.81 29.61 37.34
N LEU A 17 -3.90 30.21 37.81
CA LEU A 17 -5.26 29.76 37.52
C LEU A 17 -5.59 29.90 36.03
N ALA A 18 -5.17 31.00 35.39
CA ALA A 18 -5.36 31.20 33.95
C ALA A 18 -4.56 30.18 33.12
N LEU A 19 -3.31 29.92 33.48
CA LEU A 19 -2.48 28.89 32.85
C LEU A 19 -3.07 27.49 33.01
N PHE A 20 -3.49 27.14 34.22
CA PHE A 20 -4.12 25.85 34.49
C PHE A 20 -5.41 25.67 33.67
N SER A 21 -6.26 26.69 33.65
CA SER A 21 -7.51 26.67 32.87
C SER A 21 -7.23 26.51 31.38
N SER A 22 -6.24 27.23 30.85
CA SER A 22 -5.82 27.09 29.45
C SER A 22 -5.30 25.69 29.13
N LEU A 23 -4.54 25.08 30.04
CA LEU A 23 -3.96 23.75 29.82
C LEU A 23 -5.04 22.65 29.85
N VAL A 24 -6.02 22.78 30.75
CA VAL A 24 -7.18 21.87 30.80
C VAL A 24 -8.02 21.99 29.53
N ILE A 25 -8.29 23.20 29.06
CA ILE A 25 -9.06 23.42 27.81
C ILE A 25 -8.30 22.83 26.61
N SER A 26 -6.99 23.09 26.49
CA SER A 26 -6.17 22.54 25.41
C SER A 26 -6.12 21.01 25.44
N PHE A 27 -6.00 20.40 26.63
CA PHE A 27 -6.04 18.95 26.76
C PHE A 27 -7.40 18.36 26.39
N ALA A 28 -8.50 18.99 26.82
CA ALA A 28 -9.86 18.57 26.47
C ALA A 28 -10.13 18.70 24.96
N LEU A 29 -9.64 19.76 24.31
CA LEU A 29 -9.73 19.91 22.86
C LEU A 29 -8.87 18.86 22.15
N PHE A 30 -7.63 18.62 22.60
CA PHE A 30 -6.76 17.59 22.02
C PHE A 30 -7.37 16.20 22.12
N THR A 31 -7.91 15.82 23.28
CA THR A 31 -8.60 14.53 23.45
C THR A 31 -9.87 14.47 22.61
N TYR A 32 -10.66 15.55 22.54
CA TYR A 32 -11.83 15.62 21.69
C TYR A 32 -11.48 15.43 20.20
N PHE A 33 -10.49 16.15 19.67
CA PHE A 33 -10.07 16.03 18.27
C PHE A 33 -9.36 14.71 17.95
N MET A 34 -8.62 14.12 18.91
CA MET A 34 -7.98 12.82 18.73
C MET A 34 -8.95 11.63 18.89
N LEU A 35 -10.02 11.77 19.68
CA LEU A 35 -10.99 10.70 19.93
C LEU A 35 -12.28 10.82 19.07
N LEU A 36 -12.58 12.00 18.52
CA LEU A 36 -13.60 12.20 17.49
C LEU A 36 -13.49 11.24 16.30
N PRO A 37 -12.30 11.01 15.69
CA PRO A 37 -12.21 10.04 14.61
C PRO A 37 -12.62 8.65 15.08
N PHE A 38 -12.23 8.22 16.29
CA PHE A 38 -12.62 6.91 16.82
C PHE A 38 -14.13 6.77 17.07
N SER A 39 -14.84 7.82 17.49
CA SER A 39 -16.29 7.74 17.73
C SER A 39 -17.12 7.79 16.44
N GLN A 40 -16.61 8.42 15.37
CA GLN A 40 -17.28 8.41 14.06
C GLN A 40 -17.04 7.09 13.30
N PHE A 41 -15.97 6.36 13.61
CA PHE A 41 -15.68 5.03 13.06
C PHE A 41 -16.50 3.89 13.72
N THR A 42 -17.16 4.11 14.87
CA THR A 42 -18.02 3.09 15.51
C THR A 42 -19.49 3.22 15.15
N THR A 43 -19.83 3.85 14.02
CA THR A 43 -21.13 3.56 13.41
C THR A 43 -21.10 2.10 13.00
N ARG A 44 -21.79 1.27 13.78
CA ARG A 44 -21.95 -0.17 13.55
C ARG A 44 -22.77 -0.35 12.26
N HIS A 45 -22.12 -0.17 11.11
CA HIS A 45 -22.69 -0.53 9.83
C HIS A 45 -22.89 -2.03 9.87
N LYS A 46 -24.15 -2.44 9.79
CA LYS A 46 -24.50 -3.85 9.66
C LYS A 46 -24.06 -4.23 8.24
N PRO A 47 -23.00 -5.04 8.05
CA PRO A 47 -22.60 -5.45 6.72
C PRO A 47 -23.81 -6.06 6.02
N SER A 48 -23.95 -5.81 4.73
CA SER A 48 -24.99 -6.48 3.95
C SER A 48 -24.85 -7.98 4.19
N ASN A 49 -25.94 -8.68 4.51
CA ASN A 49 -25.92 -10.11 4.86
C ASN A 49 -25.42 -11.02 3.71
N LYS A 50 -25.05 -10.43 2.58
CA LYS A 50 -24.51 -11.06 1.36
C LYS A 50 -23.09 -10.60 1.00
N SER A 51 -22.45 -9.74 1.81
CA SER A 51 -21.11 -9.25 1.50
C SER A 51 -20.03 -10.27 1.88
N HIS A 52 -19.18 -10.61 0.92
CA HIS A 52 -18.04 -11.51 1.14
C HIS A 52 -16.81 -10.79 1.69
N VAL A 53 -16.75 -9.45 1.63
CA VAL A 53 -15.57 -8.66 2.02
C VAL A 53 -15.12 -8.91 3.46
N PRO A 54 -15.99 -8.90 4.48
CA PRO A 54 -15.55 -9.15 5.85
C PRO A 54 -14.97 -10.56 6.03
N ALA A 55 -15.52 -11.56 5.33
CA ALA A 55 -15.03 -12.93 5.37
C ALA A 55 -13.67 -13.05 4.68
N ASP A 56 -13.47 -12.39 3.54
CA ASP A 56 -12.20 -12.37 2.81
C ASP A 56 -11.09 -11.70 3.64
N LEU A 57 -11.37 -10.58 4.31
CA LEU A 57 -10.41 -9.90 5.18
C LEU A 57 -10.02 -10.75 6.39
N LEU A 58 -11.00 -11.41 7.02
CA LEU A 58 -10.73 -12.35 8.12
C LEU A 58 -9.89 -13.54 7.66
N ALA A 59 -10.21 -14.10 6.49
CA ALA A 59 -9.44 -15.18 5.89
C ALA A 59 -8.01 -14.73 5.56
N LEU A 60 -7.84 -13.50 5.07
CA LEU A 60 -6.54 -12.91 4.76
C LEU A 60 -5.69 -12.74 6.02
N GLU A 61 -6.23 -12.19 7.10
CA GLU A 61 -5.51 -12.07 8.37
C GLU A 61 -5.18 -13.45 8.98
N ALA A 62 -6.07 -14.43 8.84
CA ALA A 62 -5.82 -15.79 9.30
C ALA A 62 -4.80 -16.56 8.44
N SER A 63 -4.54 -16.09 7.21
CA SER A 63 -3.66 -16.76 6.25
C SER A 63 -2.16 -16.52 6.48
N VAL A 64 -1.81 -15.67 7.45
CA VAL A 64 -0.43 -15.28 7.72
C VAL A 64 0.43 -16.51 8.01
N ARG A 65 1.48 -16.69 7.20
CA ARG A 65 2.43 -17.79 7.34
C ARG A 65 3.85 -17.34 7.01
N PRO A 66 4.88 -17.97 7.60
CA PRO A 66 6.25 -17.75 7.17
C PRO A 66 6.42 -18.23 5.73
N VAL A 67 6.98 -17.39 4.88
CA VAL A 67 7.39 -17.75 3.52
C VAL A 67 8.85 -17.38 3.35
N ARG A 68 9.60 -18.32 2.75
CA ARG A 68 10.96 -18.07 2.31
C ARG A 68 10.93 -17.58 0.87
N PHE A 69 11.50 -16.41 0.64
CA PHE A 69 11.66 -15.91 -0.71
C PHE A 69 12.70 -16.73 -1.44
N ALA A 70 12.45 -16.92 -2.73
CA ALA A 70 13.30 -17.68 -3.63
C ALA A 70 13.54 -16.86 -4.89
N GLN A 71 14.66 -17.10 -5.56
CA GLN A 71 14.92 -16.47 -6.84
C GLN A 71 14.04 -17.12 -7.91
N HIS A 72 13.33 -16.30 -8.69
CA HIS A 72 12.55 -16.77 -9.82
C HIS A 72 13.13 -16.22 -11.13
N GLU A 73 13.89 -17.04 -11.86
CA GLU A 73 14.55 -16.62 -13.10
C GLU A 73 13.58 -16.00 -14.12
N ALA A 74 12.37 -16.55 -14.21
CA ALA A 74 11.32 -16.06 -15.09
C ALA A 74 10.89 -14.60 -14.78
N TYR A 75 10.97 -14.17 -13.52
CA TYR A 75 10.69 -12.79 -13.10
C TYR A 75 11.95 -11.91 -13.07
N ARG A 76 13.15 -12.51 -13.14
CA ARG A 76 14.43 -11.81 -13.30
C ARG A 76 14.85 -11.70 -14.78
N ASN A 77 13.88 -11.50 -15.67
CA ASN A 77 14.10 -11.52 -17.12
C ASN A 77 13.36 -10.39 -17.84
N LEU A 78 14.07 -9.71 -18.76
CA LEU A 78 13.53 -8.67 -19.65
C LEU A 78 13.10 -9.20 -21.02
N SER A 79 13.29 -10.49 -21.31
CA SER A 79 12.77 -11.09 -22.54
C SER A 79 11.25 -10.90 -22.61
N HIS A 80 10.77 -10.48 -23.78
CA HIS A 80 9.34 -10.33 -24.08
C HIS A 80 8.54 -11.62 -23.92
N GLU A 81 9.18 -12.79 -23.96
CA GLU A 81 8.54 -14.08 -23.70
C GLU A 81 7.90 -14.18 -22.30
N HIS A 82 8.37 -13.34 -21.36
CA HIS A 82 7.94 -13.32 -19.97
C HIS A 82 6.90 -12.23 -19.68
N ASP A 83 6.50 -11.43 -20.68
CA ASP A 83 5.57 -10.30 -20.47
C ASP A 83 4.22 -10.76 -19.92
N ARG A 84 3.72 -11.91 -20.39
CA ARG A 84 2.50 -12.55 -19.88
C ARG A 84 2.55 -12.88 -18.39
N LEU A 85 3.73 -13.12 -17.82
CA LEU A 85 3.83 -13.38 -16.38
C LEU A 85 3.50 -12.12 -15.58
N TRP A 86 3.91 -10.96 -16.08
CA TRP A 86 3.66 -9.68 -15.44
C TRP A 86 2.26 -9.13 -15.72
N GLN A 87 1.68 -9.46 -16.87
CA GLN A 87 0.35 -8.98 -17.29
C GLN A 87 -0.79 -9.91 -16.88
N ASP A 88 -0.62 -11.23 -17.03
CA ASP A 88 -1.73 -12.19 -16.93
C ASP A 88 -1.68 -13.04 -15.65
N ARG A 89 -0.48 -13.23 -15.07
CA ARG A 89 -0.33 -14.07 -13.86
C ARG A 89 -0.35 -13.27 -12.56
N LEU A 90 0.22 -12.07 -12.56
CA LEU A 90 0.27 -11.21 -11.37
C LEU A 90 -0.97 -10.33 -11.19
N LEU A 91 -1.73 -10.10 -12.27
CA LEU A 91 -2.94 -9.30 -12.26
C LEU A 91 -4.14 -10.17 -12.64
N PRO A 92 -5.28 -10.02 -11.96
CA PRO A 92 -6.54 -10.57 -12.43
C PRO A 92 -6.89 -10.03 -13.82
N PRO A 93 -7.71 -10.74 -14.62
CA PRO A 93 -8.15 -10.27 -15.94
C PRO A 93 -8.83 -8.89 -15.90
N ASN A 94 -9.45 -8.55 -14.77
CA ASN A 94 -10.07 -7.24 -14.58
C ASN A 94 -9.05 -6.16 -14.16
N GLY A 95 -7.78 -6.49 -13.95
CA GLY A 95 -6.70 -5.56 -13.57
C GLY A 95 -6.54 -5.36 -12.06
N GLY A 96 -7.22 -6.17 -11.22
CA GLY A 96 -7.09 -6.07 -9.76
C GLY A 96 -8.01 -5.02 -9.13
N TYR A 97 -9.14 -4.77 -9.78
CA TYR A 97 -10.16 -3.86 -9.26
C TYR A 97 -11.29 -4.65 -8.59
N LEU A 98 -11.97 -3.99 -7.65
CA LEU A 98 -13.28 -4.37 -7.16
C LEU A 98 -14.34 -3.61 -7.97
N THR A 99 -15.32 -4.36 -8.48
CA THR A 99 -16.52 -3.82 -9.11
C THR A 99 -17.53 -3.45 -8.03
N LEU A 100 -17.94 -2.18 -8.03
CA LEU A 100 -18.82 -1.60 -7.02
C LEU A 100 -20.26 -1.51 -7.53
N ALA A 101 -21.20 -1.93 -6.69
CA ALA A 101 -22.61 -1.71 -6.93
C ALA A 101 -22.93 -0.20 -6.86
N ASN A 102 -23.68 0.31 -7.83
CA ASN A 102 -24.22 1.67 -7.80
C ASN A 102 -25.70 1.64 -8.20
N GLY A 103 -26.55 2.39 -7.49
CA GLY A 103 -28.00 2.40 -7.68
C GLY A 103 -28.51 2.90 -9.04
N GLN A 104 -27.63 3.30 -9.96
CA GLN A 104 -27.96 3.82 -11.30
C GLN A 104 -27.32 3.04 -12.46
N ASN A 105 -27.09 1.73 -12.31
CA ASN A 105 -26.59 0.85 -13.39
C ASN A 105 -25.21 1.25 -13.95
N ARG A 106 -24.41 2.00 -13.19
CA ARG A 106 -23.02 2.35 -13.48
C ARG A 106 -22.10 1.69 -12.45
N THR A 107 -21.39 0.65 -12.83
CA THR A 107 -20.41 0.00 -11.93
C THR A 107 -19.22 0.93 -11.69
N GLY A 108 -19.06 1.40 -10.45
CA GLY A 108 -17.82 2.04 -10.02
C GLY A 108 -16.71 1.00 -9.91
N ARG A 109 -15.44 1.42 -9.97
CA ARG A 109 -14.30 0.53 -9.74
C ARG A 109 -13.38 1.13 -8.68
N SER A 110 -12.81 0.30 -7.82
CA SER A 110 -11.75 0.71 -6.90
C SER A 110 -10.62 -0.31 -6.97
N ALA A 111 -9.38 0.16 -6.95
CA ALA A 111 -8.23 -0.73 -7.07
C ALA A 111 -7.91 -1.33 -5.69
N ILE A 112 -7.44 -2.57 -5.67
CA ILE A 112 -6.77 -3.14 -4.50
C ILE A 112 -5.29 -2.74 -4.57
N ALA A 113 -4.76 -2.17 -3.49
CA ALA A 113 -3.42 -1.60 -3.43
C ALA A 113 -2.33 -2.57 -3.91
N MET A 114 -2.37 -3.84 -3.47
CA MET A 114 -1.43 -4.87 -3.93
C MET A 114 -1.36 -4.97 -5.47
N PHE A 115 -2.51 -5.00 -6.15
CA PHE A 115 -2.53 -5.11 -7.61
C PHE A 115 -2.08 -3.83 -8.30
N HIS A 116 -2.41 -2.66 -7.75
CA HIS A 116 -1.89 -1.39 -8.27
C HIS A 116 -0.36 -1.31 -8.12
N GLN A 117 0.19 -1.75 -6.98
CA GLN A 117 1.63 -1.83 -6.76
C GLN A 117 2.31 -2.78 -7.76
N LEU A 118 1.73 -3.96 -8.01
CA LEU A 118 2.23 -4.91 -9.01
C LEU A 118 2.16 -4.37 -10.44
N HIS A 119 1.06 -3.67 -10.78
CA HIS A 119 0.91 -3.00 -12.07
C HIS A 119 1.99 -1.93 -12.30
N CYS A 120 2.23 -1.07 -11.30
CA CYS A 120 3.30 -0.09 -11.34
C CYS A 120 4.68 -0.74 -11.50
N LEU A 121 4.95 -1.83 -10.78
CA LEU A 121 6.21 -2.57 -10.94
C LEU A 121 6.35 -3.14 -12.36
N ALA A 122 5.28 -3.71 -12.95
CA ALA A 122 5.27 -4.18 -14.33
C ALA A 122 5.53 -3.06 -15.36
N MET A 123 5.00 -1.86 -15.11
CA MET A 123 5.26 -0.67 -15.95
C MET A 123 6.73 -0.26 -15.90
N ILE A 124 7.37 -0.26 -14.73
CA ILE A 124 8.80 0.05 -14.63
C ILE A 124 9.63 -1.03 -15.34
N ARG A 125 9.25 -2.32 -15.22
CA ARG A 125 9.90 -3.40 -15.97
C ARG A 125 9.82 -3.14 -17.48
N THR A 126 8.64 -2.73 -17.97
CA THR A 126 8.43 -2.42 -19.40
C THR A 126 9.37 -1.32 -19.89
N GLU A 127 9.57 -0.28 -19.09
CA GLU A 127 10.54 0.78 -19.42
C GLU A 127 11.98 0.26 -19.39
N MET A 128 12.33 -0.64 -18.46
CA MET A 128 13.64 -1.30 -18.46
C MET A 128 13.86 -2.16 -19.72
N GLN A 129 12.84 -2.89 -20.19
CA GLN A 129 12.92 -3.64 -21.45
C GLN A 129 13.20 -2.71 -22.62
N ARG A 130 12.45 -1.60 -22.72
CA ARG A 130 12.65 -0.59 -23.78
C ARG A 130 14.09 -0.05 -23.80
N LEU A 131 14.67 0.20 -22.63
CA LEU A 131 16.06 0.64 -22.50
C LEU A 131 17.08 -0.47 -22.85
N ASP A 132 16.76 -1.73 -22.54
CA ASP A 132 17.55 -2.92 -22.89
C ASP A 132 17.63 -3.07 -24.42
N ASP A 133 16.49 -3.00 -25.10
CA ASP A 133 16.36 -3.13 -26.56
C ASP A 133 17.13 -2.04 -27.31
N MET A 134 17.00 -0.79 -26.86
CA MET A 134 17.74 0.35 -27.43
C MET A 134 19.26 0.16 -27.34
N ARG A 135 19.74 -0.53 -26.31
CA ARG A 135 21.15 -0.83 -26.11
C ARG A 135 21.66 -2.00 -26.94
N LEU A 136 20.81 -2.97 -27.27
CA LEU A 136 21.16 -4.07 -28.17
C LEU A 136 21.31 -3.58 -29.62
N GLY A 137 20.62 -2.50 -29.99
CA GLY A 137 20.72 -1.87 -31.31
C GLY A 137 21.95 -0.98 -31.53
N GLN A 138 22.80 -0.74 -30.52
CA GLN A 138 23.99 0.13 -30.64
C GLN A 138 25.29 -0.70 -30.67
N THR A 139 26.24 -0.34 -31.54
CA THR A 139 27.60 -0.92 -31.60
C THR A 139 28.39 -0.54 -30.35
N ARG A 140 28.81 -1.53 -29.54
CA ARG A 140 29.42 -1.31 -28.21
C ARG A 140 30.95 -1.40 -28.22
N THR A 141 31.58 -0.57 -27.39
CA THR A 141 32.96 -0.78 -26.90
C THR A 141 32.96 -1.79 -25.74
N PRO A 142 33.98 -2.67 -25.60
CA PRO A 142 33.94 -3.80 -24.66
C PRO A 142 33.82 -3.40 -23.18
N THR A 143 34.45 -2.29 -22.77
CA THR A 143 34.61 -1.89 -21.37
C THR A 143 33.32 -1.38 -20.70
N GLY A 144 32.34 -0.89 -21.46
CA GLY A 144 31.05 -0.43 -20.94
C GLY A 144 29.98 -1.53 -20.79
N SER A 145 30.28 -2.75 -21.26
CA SER A 145 29.31 -3.86 -21.31
C SER A 145 29.15 -4.58 -19.97
N GLU A 146 30.24 -4.95 -19.31
CA GLU A 146 30.23 -5.74 -18.07
C GLU A 146 29.63 -4.99 -16.88
N SER A 147 29.98 -3.71 -16.69
CA SER A 147 29.43 -2.90 -15.59
C SER A 147 27.90 -2.82 -15.67
N TRP A 148 27.39 -2.59 -16.88
CA TRP A 148 25.96 -2.52 -17.11
C TRP A 148 25.26 -3.88 -16.92
N GLN A 149 25.86 -4.99 -17.35
CA GLN A 149 25.29 -6.33 -17.14
C GLN A 149 25.09 -6.58 -15.64
N ARG A 150 26.08 -6.25 -14.80
CA ARG A 150 25.96 -6.36 -13.34
C ARG A 150 24.86 -5.47 -12.76
N HIS A 151 24.75 -4.22 -13.22
CA HIS A 151 23.65 -3.33 -12.77
C HIS A 151 22.28 -3.85 -13.19
N ARG A 152 22.16 -4.40 -14.40
CA ARG A 152 20.93 -5.02 -14.91
C ARG A 152 20.54 -6.24 -14.09
N GLU A 153 21.48 -7.14 -13.81
CA GLU A 153 21.23 -8.35 -13.00
C GLU A 153 20.79 -8.02 -11.57
N ARG A 154 21.39 -7.00 -10.95
CA ARG A 154 20.97 -6.48 -9.65
C ARG A 154 19.56 -5.90 -9.71
N ALA A 155 19.27 -5.03 -10.68
CA ALA A 155 17.94 -4.46 -10.82
C ALA A 155 16.88 -5.57 -10.99
N LEU A 156 17.17 -6.59 -11.80
CA LEU A 156 16.25 -7.72 -11.99
C LEU A 156 16.07 -8.56 -10.72
N HIS A 157 17.11 -8.72 -9.91
CA HIS A 157 17.00 -9.32 -8.58
C HIS A 157 16.06 -8.51 -7.68
N CYS A 158 16.24 -7.19 -7.59
CA CYS A 158 15.39 -6.31 -6.80
C CYS A 158 13.94 -6.35 -7.27
N PHE A 159 13.70 -6.45 -8.58
CA PHE A 159 12.35 -6.57 -9.14
C PHE A 159 11.62 -7.84 -8.68
N ASP A 160 12.29 -8.99 -8.71
CA ASP A 160 11.68 -10.23 -8.20
C ASP A 160 11.49 -10.19 -6.68
N TYR A 161 12.41 -9.56 -5.94
CA TYR A 161 12.25 -9.33 -4.51
C TYR A 161 11.05 -8.43 -4.18
N LEU A 162 10.91 -7.30 -4.88
CA LEU A 162 9.78 -6.39 -4.72
C LEU A 162 8.48 -7.09 -5.07
N ARG A 163 8.41 -7.82 -6.20
CA ARG A 163 7.24 -8.62 -6.58
C ARG A 163 6.84 -9.59 -5.47
N GLN A 164 7.79 -10.34 -4.90
CA GLN A 164 7.53 -11.25 -3.79
C GLN A 164 7.08 -10.53 -2.53
N SER A 165 7.66 -9.37 -2.22
CA SER A 165 7.29 -8.56 -1.07
C SER A 165 5.86 -8.02 -1.19
N LEU A 166 5.46 -7.54 -2.37
CA LEU A 166 4.11 -7.07 -2.64
C LEU A 166 3.08 -8.19 -2.49
N LEU A 167 3.36 -9.36 -3.06
CA LEU A 167 2.51 -10.55 -2.90
C LEU A 167 2.48 -11.05 -1.46
N CYS A 168 3.59 -10.98 -0.75
CA CYS A 168 3.71 -11.41 0.64
C CYS A 168 2.87 -10.54 1.58
N MET A 169 2.98 -9.21 1.43
CA MET A 169 2.23 -8.28 2.28
C MET A 169 0.73 -8.30 1.97
N ALA A 170 0.36 -8.64 0.73
CA ALA A 170 -1.01 -8.68 0.24
C ALA A 170 -1.85 -7.50 0.75
N ASP A 171 -1.40 -6.29 0.45
CA ASP A 171 -2.05 -5.06 0.90
C ASP A 171 -3.47 -4.96 0.36
N ALA A 172 -4.44 -5.21 1.24
CA ALA A 172 -5.87 -5.21 0.95
C ALA A 172 -6.49 -3.80 0.94
N THR A 173 -5.69 -2.74 1.11
CA THR A 173 -6.17 -1.35 1.09
C THR A 173 -6.89 -1.06 -0.22
N ILE A 174 -8.05 -0.41 -0.13
CA ILE A 174 -8.84 -0.03 -1.31
C ILE A 174 -8.49 1.39 -1.73
N GLU A 175 -7.91 1.49 -2.91
CA GLU A 175 -7.51 2.76 -3.50
C GLU A 175 -8.64 3.33 -4.36
N ARG A 176 -9.09 4.53 -3.98
CA ARG A 176 -10.02 5.35 -4.77
C ARG A 176 -9.24 6.33 -5.63
N PRO A 177 -9.72 6.68 -6.84
CA PRO A 177 -9.07 7.68 -7.69
C PRO A 177 -8.89 8.99 -6.92
N ARG A 178 -7.65 9.46 -6.79
CA ARG A 178 -7.30 10.77 -6.19
C ARG A 178 -6.76 11.72 -7.27
N GLN A 179 -7.00 13.01 -7.07
CA GLN A 179 -6.35 14.09 -7.82
C GLN A 179 -5.02 14.47 -7.12
N SER A 180 -3.95 14.67 -7.88
CA SER A 180 -2.52 14.49 -7.49
C SER A 180 -1.76 15.77 -7.07
N SER A 181 -0.73 15.63 -6.20
CA SER A 181 0.47 16.50 -6.14
C SER A 181 1.67 15.87 -5.36
N ASP A 182 2.77 15.53 -6.07
CA ASP A 182 4.25 15.41 -5.78
C ASP A 182 4.83 15.02 -4.39
N ASN A 183 6.10 14.61 -4.18
CA ASN A 183 7.12 13.68 -4.73
C ASN A 183 8.38 13.82 -3.81
N ARG A 184 9.03 12.72 -3.35
CA ARG A 184 10.51 12.54 -3.14
C ARG A 184 10.84 11.30 -2.29
N SER A 185 11.88 10.55 -2.68
CA SER A 185 12.32 9.26 -2.12
C SER A 185 13.77 9.28 -1.62
N ALA A 186 14.09 8.40 -0.66
CA ALA A 186 15.44 8.03 -0.22
C ALA A 186 15.66 6.50 -0.37
N VAL A 187 16.92 6.08 -0.57
CA VAL A 187 17.37 4.73 -0.97
C VAL A 187 17.70 3.86 0.26
N VAL A 188 17.43 2.54 0.17
CA VAL A 188 17.69 1.50 1.19
C VAL A 188 18.47 0.33 0.57
N ASP A 189 19.34 -0.31 1.36
CA ASP A 189 20.24 -1.44 0.99
C ASP A 189 19.50 -2.77 0.69
N ASP A 190 20.04 -3.56 -0.25
CA ASP A 190 19.31 -4.50 -1.12
C ASP A 190 19.64 -6.02 -0.95
N ASP A 191 20.30 -6.49 0.12
CA ASP A 191 20.86 -7.87 0.13
C ASP A 191 20.37 -8.84 1.25
N ASP A 192 19.19 -8.61 1.86
CA ASP A 192 18.61 -9.52 2.87
C ASP A 192 17.30 -10.19 2.40
N MET A 193 17.42 -11.43 1.90
CA MET A 193 16.27 -12.33 1.63
C MET A 193 15.84 -13.08 2.91
N SER A 194 15.46 -12.34 3.95
CA SER A 194 15.00 -12.93 5.22
C SER A 194 13.57 -13.51 5.14
N GLU A 195 13.26 -14.41 6.07
CA GLU A 195 11.92 -15.00 6.24
C GLU A 195 10.91 -13.90 6.57
N ARG A 196 9.78 -13.86 5.85
CA ARG A 196 8.72 -12.86 6.03
C ARG A 196 7.42 -13.53 6.45
N GLN A 197 6.61 -12.82 7.22
CA GLN A 197 5.24 -13.20 7.53
C GLN A 197 4.34 -12.71 6.40
N CYS A 198 3.84 -13.65 5.60
CA CYS A 198 3.10 -13.35 4.37
C CYS A 198 1.64 -13.77 4.48
N LYS A 199 0.75 -12.93 3.94
CA LYS A 199 -0.66 -13.21 3.72
C LYS A 199 -0.84 -13.94 2.38
N ASP A 200 -1.91 -14.71 2.24
CA ASP A 200 -2.23 -15.43 1.00
C ASP A 200 -2.90 -14.50 -0.02
N TRP A 201 -2.11 -13.98 -0.94
CA TRP A 201 -2.56 -13.06 -1.98
C TRP A 201 -3.63 -13.63 -2.92
N ASP A 202 -3.75 -14.96 -3.03
CA ASP A 202 -4.77 -15.62 -3.85
C ASP A 202 -6.19 -15.28 -3.35
N ILE A 203 -6.33 -14.96 -2.06
CA ILE A 203 -7.59 -14.47 -1.48
C ILE A 203 -8.00 -13.15 -2.14
N LEU A 204 -7.07 -12.20 -2.31
CA LEU A 204 -7.35 -10.93 -2.97
C LEU A 204 -7.59 -11.10 -4.47
N TYR A 205 -6.91 -12.05 -5.13
CA TYR A 205 -7.14 -12.37 -6.54
C TYR A 205 -8.56 -12.89 -6.77
N LYS A 206 -8.99 -13.85 -5.95
CA LYS A 206 -10.36 -14.39 -5.99
C LYS A 206 -11.40 -13.34 -5.62
N ALA A 207 -11.14 -12.51 -4.62
CA ALA A 207 -12.04 -11.42 -4.25
C ALA A 207 -12.23 -10.42 -5.40
N SER A 208 -11.13 -10.03 -6.07
CA SER A 208 -11.16 -9.13 -7.22
C SER A 208 -11.96 -9.70 -8.39
N THR A 209 -11.68 -10.94 -8.79
CA THR A 209 -12.39 -11.61 -9.91
C THR A 209 -13.86 -11.85 -9.61
N ARG A 210 -14.19 -12.35 -8.41
CA ARG A 210 -15.58 -12.58 -7.98
C ARG A 210 -16.43 -11.31 -8.00
N SER A 211 -15.83 -10.15 -7.72
CA SER A 211 -16.57 -8.88 -7.69
C SER A 211 -17.24 -8.52 -9.02
N ASP A 212 -16.75 -9.06 -10.16
CA ASP A 212 -17.33 -8.80 -11.47
C ASP A 212 -18.71 -9.47 -11.64
N GLU A 213 -18.92 -10.62 -10.98
CA GLU A 213 -20.19 -11.35 -10.96
C GLU A 213 -21.04 -10.98 -9.74
N GLU A 214 -20.38 -10.68 -8.62
CA GLU A 214 -20.98 -10.32 -7.34
C GLU A 214 -20.49 -8.94 -6.86
N PRO A 215 -21.05 -7.83 -7.39
CA PRO A 215 -20.58 -6.49 -7.07
C PRO A 215 -20.61 -6.17 -5.57
N VAL A 216 -19.54 -5.55 -5.09
CA VAL A 216 -19.38 -5.17 -3.69
C VAL A 216 -20.12 -3.86 -3.41
N MET A 217 -20.82 -3.77 -2.28
CA MET A 217 -21.47 -2.52 -1.88
C MET A 217 -20.41 -1.54 -1.35
N PRO A 218 -20.45 -0.24 -1.73
CA PRO A 218 -19.47 0.75 -1.26
C PRO A 218 -19.33 0.86 0.26
N ASP A 219 -20.38 0.52 1.01
CA ASP A 219 -20.39 0.53 2.47
C ASP A 219 -19.63 -0.65 3.10
N ASP A 220 -19.41 -1.74 2.36
CA ASP A 220 -18.64 -2.90 2.84
C ASP A 220 -17.12 -2.68 2.75
N LEU A 221 -16.68 -1.55 2.20
CA LEU A 221 -15.27 -1.18 1.98
C LEU A 221 -14.75 -0.14 3.00
N ARG A 222 -15.50 0.11 4.08
CA ARG A 222 -15.16 1.10 5.12
C ARG A 222 -14.55 0.47 6.36
#